data_AF-A0A959ENA0-F1
#
_entry.id   AF-A0A959ENA0-F1
#
_cell.length_a   1.000
_cell.length_b   1.000
_cell.length_c   1.000
_cell.angle_alpha   90.00
_cell.angle_beta   90.00
_cell.angle_gamma   90.00
#
_symmetry.space_group_name_H-M   'P 1'
#
loop_
_entity.id
_entity.type
_entity.pdbx_description
1 polymer ?
#
loop_
_entity_poly.entity_id
_entity_poly.type
_entity_poly.pdbx_seq_one_letter_code
_entity_poly.pdbx_strand_id
1 'polypeptide(L)'
;MRICQYIAPLLLLFAGCSPPEPGAVQFVSERLPYPRLSDYGFFSGELPELQPREGVVPYDLINTLFTDYADKARFLWMPATAQASIGPDGRIDFPDSTVLIKNFFYPHDFRAPEGGRDLVETRLLVRIAGQWKAYVYL
;
A
#
# COMPACT_ATOMS: atom_id res chain seq x y z
N MET A 1 9.06 1.08 65.12
CA MET A 1 7.60 1.32 65.26
C MET A 1 7.41 2.80 64.88
N ARG A 2 7.00 3.22 63.68
CA ARG A 2 6.14 2.69 62.62
C ARG A 2 6.39 3.55 61.34
N ILE A 3 6.45 2.89 60.17
CA ILE A 3 5.83 3.26 58.87
C ILE A 3 6.48 4.44 58.10
N CYS A 4 7.20 4.19 56.98
CA CYS A 4 6.73 4.08 55.57
C CYS A 4 6.17 5.41 55.02
N GLN A 5 6.43 5.90 53.81
CA GLN A 5 7.29 5.62 52.66
C GLN A 5 6.94 6.75 51.65
N TYR A 6 7.94 7.20 50.88
CA TYR A 6 7.89 7.80 49.53
C TYR A 6 6.55 8.32 48.97
N ILE A 7 6.49 9.63 48.69
CA ILE A 7 5.59 10.19 47.67
C ILE A 7 6.45 10.59 46.48
N ALA A 8 6.59 9.65 45.55
CA ALA A 8 7.14 9.91 44.22
C ALA A 8 6.14 10.75 43.42
N PRO A 9 6.57 11.80 42.70
CA PRO A 9 5.67 12.51 41.81
C PRO A 9 5.29 11.56 40.66
N LEU A 10 4.00 11.32 40.55
CA LEU A 10 3.35 10.55 39.49
C LEU A 10 3.66 11.23 38.15
N LEU A 11 4.65 10.69 37.44
CA LEU A 11 4.95 11.03 36.07
C LEU A 11 3.76 10.55 35.22
N LEU A 12 2.88 11.49 34.85
CA LEU A 12 1.82 11.28 33.86
C LEU A 12 2.48 10.89 32.53
N LEU A 13 2.57 9.58 32.29
CA LEU A 13 2.79 9.02 30.96
C LEU A 13 1.53 9.32 30.15
N PHE A 14 1.52 10.47 29.48
CA PHE A 14 0.66 10.65 28.32
C PHE A 14 1.10 9.61 27.29
N ALA A 15 0.36 8.50 27.23
CA ALA A 15 0.35 7.63 26.07
C ALA A 15 -0.18 8.48 24.91
N GLY A 16 0.74 9.16 24.22
CA GLY A 16 0.48 9.86 22.98
C GLY A 16 0.13 8.84 21.91
N CYS A 17 -1.12 8.41 21.87
CA CYS A 17 -1.70 7.87 20.66
C CYS A 17 -1.90 9.07 19.74
N SER A 18 -0.85 9.42 18.97
CA SER A 18 -1.01 10.39 17.89
C SER A 18 -2.12 9.87 16.97
N PRO A 19 -3.14 10.68 16.64
CA PRO A 19 -4.14 10.28 15.66
C PRO A 19 -3.42 9.95 14.35
N PRO A 20 -3.87 8.93 13.60
CA PRO A 20 -3.29 8.63 12.31
C PRO A 20 -3.34 9.87 11.42
N GLU A 21 -2.20 10.22 10.83
CA GLU A 21 -2.04 11.36 9.93
C GLU A 21 -3.18 11.39 8.89
N PRO A 22 -3.85 12.54 8.69
CA PRO A 22 -4.92 12.65 7.70
C PRO A 22 -4.40 12.29 6.30
N GLY A 23 -4.87 11.16 5.76
CA GLY A 23 -4.46 10.68 4.43
C GLY A 23 -3.52 9.48 4.43
N ALA A 24 -3.23 8.89 5.59
CA ALA A 24 -2.52 7.62 5.68
C ALA A 24 -3.30 6.48 5.01
N VAL A 25 -2.56 5.55 4.39
CA VAL A 25 -3.12 4.29 3.87
C VAL A 25 -3.75 3.50 5.03
N GLN A 26 -5.00 3.10 4.84
CA GLN A 26 -5.76 2.36 5.85
C GLN A 26 -5.63 0.86 5.59
N PHE A 27 -4.92 0.14 6.46
CA PHE A 27 -4.72 -1.30 6.27
C PHE A 27 -4.99 -2.06 7.57
N VAL A 28 -6.06 -2.85 7.56
CA VAL A 28 -6.44 -3.79 8.62
C VAL A 28 -6.69 -5.13 7.96
N SER A 29 -5.80 -6.09 8.17
CA SER A 29 -5.77 -7.36 7.42
C SER A 29 -7.06 -8.18 7.59
N GLU A 30 -7.70 -8.10 8.75
CA GLU A 30 -8.95 -8.81 9.08
C GLU A 30 -10.17 -8.29 8.32
N ARG A 31 -10.08 -7.08 7.74
CA ARG A 31 -11.16 -6.43 7.00
C ARG A 31 -11.03 -6.57 5.48
N LEU A 32 -10.02 -7.30 5.02
CA LEU A 32 -9.76 -7.48 3.59
C LEU A 32 -10.70 -8.54 2.97
N PRO A 33 -11.09 -8.35 1.69
CA PRO A 33 -10.92 -7.13 0.89
C PRO A 33 -11.88 -6.01 1.34
N TYR A 34 -11.46 -4.76 1.21
CA TYR A 34 -12.41 -3.66 1.39
C TYR A 34 -13.39 -3.60 0.23
N PRO A 35 -14.65 -3.14 0.43
CA PRO A 35 -15.63 -3.06 -0.65
C PRO A 35 -15.22 -2.12 -1.79
N ARG A 36 -14.49 -1.04 -1.49
CA ARG A 36 -14.03 -0.07 -2.50
C ARG A 36 -12.51 0.05 -2.47
N LEU A 37 -11.90 0.19 -3.64
CA LEU A 37 -10.47 0.47 -3.76
C LEU A 37 -10.08 1.79 -3.06
N SER A 38 -10.98 2.78 -3.06
CA SER A 38 -10.75 4.07 -2.38
C SER A 38 -10.59 3.93 -0.87
N ASP A 39 -11.14 2.88 -0.25
CA ASP A 39 -11.11 2.69 1.20
C ASP A 39 -9.69 2.37 1.71
N TYR A 40 -8.79 1.91 0.83
CA TYR A 40 -7.37 1.74 1.16
C TYR A 40 -6.62 3.07 1.27
N GLY A 41 -7.03 4.10 0.52
CA GLY A 41 -6.33 5.38 0.47
C GLY A 41 -4.98 5.35 -0.25
N PHE A 42 -4.77 4.45 -1.23
CA PHE A 42 -3.48 4.40 -1.97
C PHE A 42 -3.24 5.62 -2.86
N PHE A 43 -4.31 6.21 -3.40
CA PHE A 43 -4.23 7.30 -4.37
C PHE A 43 -5.01 8.54 -3.89
N SER A 44 -4.64 9.71 -4.42
CA SER A 44 -5.37 10.96 -4.27
C SER A 44 -5.92 11.45 -5.60
N GLY A 45 -6.97 12.27 -5.56
CA GLY A 45 -7.60 12.80 -6.78
C GLY A 45 -8.38 11.74 -7.54
N GLU A 46 -8.47 11.95 -8.86
CA GLU A 46 -9.15 11.04 -9.77
C GLU A 46 -8.32 9.78 -10.02
N LEU A 47 -8.96 8.61 -9.91
CA LEU A 47 -8.25 7.33 -9.99
C LEU A 47 -7.46 7.13 -11.30
N PRO A 48 -7.95 7.55 -12.48
CA PRO A 48 -7.17 7.46 -13.72
C PRO A 48 -5.85 8.24 -13.68
N GLU A 49 -5.65 9.22 -12.79
CA GLU A 49 -4.37 9.92 -12.68
C GLU A 49 -3.32 9.10 -11.91
N LEU A 50 -3.76 8.15 -11.09
CA LEU A 50 -2.93 7.28 -10.24
C LEU A 50 -1.87 8.05 -9.45
N GLN A 51 -2.25 9.20 -8.87
CA GLN A 51 -1.38 9.99 -8.01
C GLN A 51 -1.17 9.26 -6.68
N PRO A 52 0.02 8.68 -6.40
CA PRO A 52 0.23 7.90 -5.19
C PRO A 52 0.27 8.80 -3.96
N ARG A 53 -0.33 8.34 -2.85
CA ARG A 53 -0.13 8.97 -1.55
C ARG A 53 1.24 8.63 -0.96
N GLU A 54 1.59 9.33 0.11
CA GLU A 54 2.82 9.09 0.86
C GLU A 54 2.96 7.62 1.26
N GLY A 55 4.16 7.06 1.06
CA GLY A 55 4.48 5.66 1.31
C GLY A 55 4.04 4.68 0.21
N VAL A 56 3.30 5.13 -0.81
CA VAL A 56 2.98 4.34 -2.00
C VAL A 56 4.03 4.63 -3.08
N VAL A 57 4.89 3.66 -3.37
CA VAL A 57 6.08 3.85 -4.20
C VAL A 57 5.85 3.24 -5.59
N PRO A 58 5.99 4.02 -6.68
CA PRO A 58 5.93 3.46 -8.03
C PRO A 58 7.15 2.58 -8.30
N TYR A 59 6.97 1.50 -9.05
CA TYR A 59 8.07 0.64 -9.50
C TYR A 59 7.81 0.08 -10.88
N ASP A 60 8.86 -0.42 -11.54
CA ASP A 60 8.74 -1.13 -12.81
C ASP A 60 9.53 -2.44 -12.82
N LEU A 61 9.22 -3.30 -13.78
CA LEU A 61 9.89 -4.59 -13.98
C LEU A 61 10.76 -4.52 -15.24
N ILE A 62 11.97 -5.07 -15.14
CA ILE A 62 12.88 -5.19 -16.30
C ILE A 62 12.24 -6.01 -17.42
N ASN A 63 11.65 -7.16 -17.06
CA ASN A 63 10.99 -8.05 -18.01
C ASN A 63 9.48 -7.99 -17.79
N THR A 64 8.78 -7.27 -18.66
CA THR A 64 7.34 -7.13 -18.59
C THR A 64 6.65 -8.31 -19.29
N LEU A 65 5.64 -8.90 -18.63
CA LEU A 65 4.77 -9.88 -19.29
C LEU A 65 3.82 -9.15 -20.23
N PHE A 66 3.59 -9.69 -21.42
CA PHE A 66 2.54 -9.22 -22.33
C PHE A 66 1.14 -9.39 -21.71
N THR A 67 0.23 -8.44 -21.94
CA THR A 67 -1.12 -8.42 -21.36
C THR A 67 -2.08 -7.71 -22.33
N ASP A 68 -2.23 -8.24 -23.54
CA ASP A 68 -3.18 -7.74 -24.54
C ASP A 68 -3.11 -6.22 -24.75
N TYR A 69 -1.89 -5.72 -24.90
CA TYR A 69 -1.56 -4.30 -25.08
C TYR A 69 -1.99 -3.35 -23.95
N ALA A 70 -2.46 -3.87 -22.81
CA ALA A 70 -2.75 -3.04 -21.65
C ALA A 70 -1.45 -2.53 -21.01
N ASP A 71 -1.40 -1.23 -20.79
CA ASP A 71 -0.35 -0.59 -20.02
C ASP A 71 -0.57 -0.84 -18.53
N LYS A 72 0.54 -0.89 -17.78
CA LYS A 72 0.55 -1.27 -16.37
C LYS A 72 1.32 -0.26 -15.55
N ALA A 73 0.61 0.46 -14.69
CA ALA A 73 1.23 1.21 -13.60
C ALA A 73 1.28 0.34 -12.35
N ARG A 74 2.46 0.23 -11.75
CA ARG A 74 2.69 -0.62 -10.59
C ARG A 74 3.17 0.20 -9.40
N PHE A 75 2.63 -0.14 -8.24
CA PHE A 75 2.96 0.52 -6.99
C PHE A 75 3.18 -0.51 -5.88
N LEU A 76 4.02 -0.16 -4.94
CA LEU A 76 4.32 -0.93 -3.74
C LEU A 76 3.91 -0.08 -2.54
N TRP A 77 3.20 -0.69 -1.61
CA TRP A 77 2.98 -0.11 -0.29
C TRP A 77 3.32 -1.13 0.79
N MET A 78 3.93 -0.67 1.87
CA MET A 78 4.22 -1.46 3.07
C MET A 78 4.03 -0.58 4.30
N PRO A 79 3.71 -1.16 5.48
CA PRO A 79 3.72 -0.41 6.72
C PRO A 79 5.09 0.25 6.95
N ALA A 80 5.10 1.51 7.39
CA ALA A 80 6.34 2.28 7.55
C ALA A 80 7.34 1.64 8.54
N THR A 81 6.86 0.80 9.46
CA THR A 81 7.68 0.06 10.43
C THR A 81 8.26 -1.24 9.87
N ALA A 82 7.83 -1.68 8.68
CA ALA A 82 8.22 -2.93 8.08
C ALA A 82 9.37 -2.73 7.08
N GLN A 83 10.19 -3.76 6.91
CA GLN A 83 11.33 -3.75 5.98
C GLN A 83 11.30 -5.02 5.12
N ALA A 84 11.62 -4.87 3.84
CA ALA A 84 11.85 -5.98 2.94
C ALA A 84 13.35 -6.31 2.92
N SER A 85 13.68 -7.60 2.71
CA SER A 85 15.05 -8.06 2.56
C SER A 85 15.31 -8.56 1.14
N ILE A 86 16.56 -8.50 0.69
CA ILE A 86 16.97 -9.07 -0.59
C ILE A 86 17.70 -10.39 -0.31
N GLY A 87 17.17 -11.47 -0.87
CA GLY A 87 17.76 -12.80 -0.79
C GLY A 87 19.04 -12.95 -1.63
N PRO A 88 19.78 -14.05 -1.45
CA PRO A 88 21.04 -14.30 -2.18
C PRO A 88 20.84 -14.48 -3.69
N ASP A 89 19.62 -14.80 -4.13
CA ASP A 89 19.18 -14.91 -5.53
C ASP A 89 18.69 -13.56 -6.11
N GLY A 90 18.77 -12.47 -5.35
CA GLY A 90 18.25 -11.16 -5.73
C GLY A 90 16.73 -11.02 -5.59
N ARG A 91 16.03 -12.03 -5.05
CA ARG A 91 14.59 -11.96 -4.81
C ARG A 91 14.31 -11.07 -3.62
N ILE A 92 13.30 -10.20 -3.75
CA ILE A 92 12.84 -9.38 -2.64
C ILE A 92 11.85 -10.21 -1.81
N ASP A 93 12.18 -10.41 -0.54
CA ASP A 93 11.31 -11.01 0.46
C ASP A 93 10.55 -9.91 1.19
N PHE A 94 9.27 -9.80 0.84
CA PHE A 94 8.36 -8.81 1.41
C PHE A 94 7.75 -9.32 2.73
N PRO A 95 7.67 -8.47 3.77
CA PRO A 95 7.00 -8.80 5.02
C PRO A 95 5.48 -8.89 4.82
N ASP A 96 4.80 -9.53 5.76
CA ASP A 96 3.34 -9.49 5.81
C ASP A 96 2.82 -8.05 5.89
N SER A 97 1.60 -7.84 5.40
CA SER A 97 0.96 -6.54 5.17
C SER A 97 1.56 -5.72 4.03
N THR A 98 2.43 -6.30 3.20
CA THR A 98 2.83 -5.68 1.93
C THR A 98 1.72 -5.75 0.90
N VAL A 99 1.54 -4.69 0.12
CA VAL A 99 0.61 -4.64 -1.01
C VAL A 99 1.36 -4.25 -2.29
N LEU A 100 1.28 -5.11 -3.30
CA LEU A 100 1.63 -4.77 -4.68
C LEU A 100 0.36 -4.43 -5.43
N ILE A 101 0.33 -3.25 -6.02
CA ILE A 101 -0.82 -2.67 -6.70
C ILE A 101 -0.51 -2.65 -8.19
N LYS A 102 -1.39 -3.19 -9.02
CA LYS A 102 -1.26 -3.18 -10.48
C LYS A 102 -2.52 -2.55 -11.06
N ASN A 103 -2.33 -1.49 -11.83
CA ASN A 103 -3.38 -0.79 -12.53
C ASN A 103 -3.22 -1.05 -14.02
N PHE A 104 -4.22 -1.68 -14.62
CA PHE A 104 -4.28 -1.99 -16.04
C PHE A 104 -5.14 -0.96 -16.75
N PHE A 105 -4.60 -0.33 -17.78
CA PHE A 105 -5.30 0.74 -18.48
C PHE A 105 -4.97 0.76 -19.97
N TYR A 106 -5.80 1.45 -20.73
CA TYR A 106 -5.56 1.79 -22.13
C TYR A 106 -5.52 3.30 -22.30
N PRO A 107 -4.53 3.86 -23.02
CA PRO A 107 -4.61 5.26 -23.42
C PRO A 107 -5.80 5.46 -24.37
N HIS A 108 -6.40 6.65 -24.36
CA HIS A 108 -7.49 6.98 -25.29
C HIS A 108 -7.04 6.95 -26.75
N ASP A 109 -5.79 7.34 -27.02
CA ASP A 109 -5.11 7.15 -28.31
C ASP A 109 -3.70 6.62 -28.08
N PHE A 110 -3.40 5.42 -28.57
CA PHE A 110 -2.06 4.82 -28.47
C PHE A 110 -0.96 5.64 -29.17
N ARG A 111 -1.33 6.53 -30.10
CA ARG A 111 -0.37 7.44 -30.77
C ARG A 111 -0.10 8.71 -29.97
N ALA A 112 -0.94 9.00 -28.97
CA ALA A 112 -0.85 10.16 -28.09
C ALA A 112 -1.22 9.75 -26.65
N PRO A 113 -0.41 8.90 -25.99
CA PRO A 113 -0.75 8.27 -24.72
C PRO A 113 -0.95 9.26 -23.55
N GLU A 114 -0.45 10.49 -23.70
CA GLU A 114 -0.60 11.58 -22.72
C GLU A 114 -2.03 12.17 -22.71
N GLY A 115 -2.85 11.85 -23.71
CA GLY A 115 -4.18 12.43 -23.93
C GLY A 115 -5.29 11.94 -22.99
N GLY A 116 -4.96 11.08 -22.03
CA GLY A 116 -5.91 10.44 -21.12
C GLY A 116 -5.91 8.92 -21.26
N ARG A 117 -6.51 8.23 -20.28
CA ARG A 117 -6.58 6.77 -20.23
C ARG A 117 -7.83 6.27 -19.53
N ASP A 118 -8.23 5.06 -19.90
CA ASP A 118 -9.29 4.31 -19.24
C ASP A 118 -8.68 3.21 -18.37
N LEU A 119 -8.94 3.29 -17.07
CA LEU A 119 -8.55 2.24 -16.13
C LEU A 119 -9.55 1.09 -16.23
N VAL A 120 -9.04 -0.12 -16.45
CA VAL A 120 -9.85 -1.33 -16.69
C VAL A 120 -9.88 -2.24 -15.46
N GLU A 121 -8.77 -2.36 -14.77
CA GLU A 121 -8.65 -3.23 -13.60
C GLU A 121 -7.59 -2.69 -12.63
N THR A 122 -7.89 -2.76 -11.33
CA THR A 122 -6.87 -2.70 -10.29
C THR A 122 -6.76 -4.04 -9.58
N ARG A 123 -5.56 -4.63 -9.60
CA ARG A 123 -5.23 -5.86 -8.89
C ARG A 123 -4.33 -5.57 -7.70
N LEU A 124 -4.77 -5.99 -6.52
CA LEU A 124 -3.97 -5.98 -5.30
C LEU A 124 -3.43 -7.39 -5.06
N LEU A 125 -2.11 -7.51 -4.86
CA LEU A 125 -1.49 -8.68 -4.27
C LEU A 125 -1.06 -8.32 -2.86
N VAL A 126 -1.71 -8.92 -1.87
CA VAL A 126 -1.49 -8.64 -0.45
C VAL A 126 -0.77 -9.81 0.20
N ARG A 127 0.33 -9.53 0.90
CA ARG A 127 1.10 -10.51 1.67
C ARG A 127 0.45 -10.72 3.03
N ILE A 128 -0.09 -11.90 3.31
CA ILE A 128 -0.76 -12.22 4.58
C ILE A 128 -0.38 -13.63 5.01
N ALA A 129 0.10 -13.79 6.24
CA ALA A 129 0.52 -15.07 6.82
C ALA A 129 1.49 -15.83 5.89
N GLY A 130 2.45 -15.12 5.30
CA GLY A 130 3.45 -15.69 4.39
C GLY A 130 2.90 -16.11 3.02
N GLN A 131 1.66 -15.78 2.69
CA GLN A 131 1.00 -16.12 1.42
C GLN A 131 0.62 -14.84 0.65
N TRP A 132 0.60 -14.90 -0.68
CA TRP A 132 0.07 -13.83 -1.52
C TRP A 132 -1.41 -14.08 -1.80
N LYS A 133 -2.27 -13.13 -1.43
CA LYS A 133 -3.69 -13.13 -1.77
C LYS A 133 -3.98 -12.06 -2.82
N ALA A 134 -4.72 -12.42 -3.85
CA ALA A 134 -5.10 -11.51 -4.93
C ALA A 134 -6.52 -10.99 -4.75
N TYR A 135 -6.71 -9.68 -4.87
CA TYR A 135 -8.01 -9.02 -4.93
C TYR A 135 -8.10 -8.18 -6.19
N VAL A 136 -9.26 -8.23 -6.86
CA VAL A 136 -9.49 -7.58 -8.16
C VAL A 136 -10.64 -6.59 -8.03
N TYR A 137 -10.41 -5.39 -8.54
CA TYR A 137 -11.41 -4.31 -8.64
C TYR A 137 -11.55 -3.96 -10.12
N LEU A 138 -12.81 -3.85 -10.57
CA LEU A 138 -13.22 -3.50 -11.93
C LEU A 138 -13.95 -2.17 -11.90
#